data_AF-A0A1G5MEC1-F1
#
_entry.id   AF-A0A1G5MEC1-F1
#
_cell.length_a   1.000
_cell.length_b   1.000
_cell.length_c   1.000
_cell.angle_alpha   90.00
_cell.angle_beta   90.00
_cell.angle_gamma   90.00
#
_symmetry.space_group_name_H-M   'P 1'
#
loop_
_entity.id
_entity.type
_entity.pdbx_description
1 polymer ?
#
loop_
_entity_poly.entity_id
_entity_poly.type
_entity_poly.pdbx_seq_one_letter_code
_entity_poly.pdbx_strand_id
1 'polypeptide(L)'
;MEKISKIDAARRQIDTAIDLYFSNGDLLSIYSISFSAHQILNDIYRHHQDYDFLRTLTDKLPPDFRRYLAGPANFLKHADRDHDAYLPEISYVQIEAVLCVATILYRRITGDLTLKMKGFDFILEELAYEEIGIEEIDTNIDRIKEYAAHRNRLKNLPAAELLAEKSKMYRGFLEAFPRLESLQEKMAEEGKSATDILDMLEDLKGRRDS
;
A
#
# COMPACT_ATOMS: atom_id res chain seq x y z
N MET A 1 -0.76 24.41 -22.72
CA MET A 1 -0.78 22.95 -22.52
C MET A 1 -0.01 22.66 -21.25
N GLU A 2 -0.65 22.11 -20.22
CA GLU A 2 0.05 21.70 -19.00
C GLU A 2 1.07 20.61 -19.32
N LYS A 3 2.30 20.76 -18.83
CA LYS A 3 3.36 19.74 -18.96
C LYS A 3 3.22 18.77 -17.79
N ILE A 4 3.40 17.48 -18.05
CA ILE A 4 3.36 16.43 -17.01
C ILE A 4 4.82 16.06 -16.66
N SER A 5 5.20 16.22 -15.39
CA SER A 5 6.51 15.74 -14.91
C SER A 5 6.51 14.22 -14.76
N LYS A 6 7.71 13.60 -14.68
CA LYS A 6 7.83 12.16 -14.46
C LYS A 6 7.25 11.73 -13.10
N ILE A 7 7.45 12.54 -12.07
CA ILE A 7 6.87 12.30 -10.73
C ILE A 7 5.34 12.41 -10.79
N ASP A 8 4.79 13.41 -11.48
CA ASP A 8 3.33 13.54 -11.67
C ASP A 8 2.73 12.36 -12.44
N ALA A 9 3.43 11.88 -13.47
CA ALA A 9 3.01 10.71 -14.23
C ALA A 9 2.97 9.46 -13.33
N ALA A 10 4.03 9.21 -12.56
CA ALA A 10 4.09 8.09 -11.63
C ALA A 10 2.99 8.18 -10.55
N ARG A 11 2.79 9.37 -9.96
CA ARG A 11 1.72 9.63 -8.99
C ARG A 11 0.35 9.24 -9.55
N ARG A 12 0.01 9.76 -10.74
CA ARG A 12 -1.28 9.48 -11.39
C ARG A 12 -1.43 7.99 -11.71
N GLN A 13 -0.36 7.32 -12.13
CA GLN A 13 -0.39 5.88 -12.42
C GLN A 13 -0.63 5.05 -11.15
N ILE A 14 0.07 5.33 -10.05
CA ILE A 14 -0.13 4.64 -8.76
C ILE A 14 -1.53 4.90 -8.22
N ASP A 15 -1.98 6.16 -8.17
CA ASP A 15 -3.33 6.51 -7.68
C ASP A 15 -4.42 5.79 -8.49
N THR A 16 -4.26 5.70 -9.81
CA THR A 16 -5.19 4.98 -10.71
C THR A 16 -5.16 3.48 -10.46
N ALA A 17 -3.97 2.91 -10.28
CA ALA A 17 -3.79 1.49 -10.01
C ALA A 17 -4.42 1.06 -8.70
N ILE A 18 -4.28 1.89 -7.66
CA ILE A 18 -4.91 1.67 -6.36
C ILE A 18 -6.44 1.72 -6.49
N ASP A 19 -7.00 2.69 -7.22
CA ASP A 19 -8.46 2.73 -7.46
C ASP A 19 -8.96 1.46 -8.13
N LEU A 20 -8.29 1.04 -9.22
CA LEU A 20 -8.64 -0.16 -9.96
C LEU A 20 -8.51 -1.41 -9.08
N TYR A 21 -7.46 -1.50 -8.26
CA TYR A 21 -7.26 -2.61 -7.33
C TYR A 21 -8.45 -2.78 -6.37
N PHE A 22 -8.80 -1.70 -5.67
CA PHE A 22 -9.90 -1.75 -4.69
C PHE A 22 -11.30 -1.78 -5.33
N SER A 23 -11.42 -1.45 -6.62
CA SER A 23 -12.64 -1.64 -7.41
C SER A 23 -12.72 -3.01 -8.10
N ASN A 24 -11.82 -3.96 -7.80
CA ASN A 24 -11.74 -5.27 -8.44
C ASN A 24 -11.62 -5.19 -9.97
N GLY A 25 -10.76 -4.29 -10.45
CA GLY A 25 -10.45 -4.10 -11.87
C GLY A 25 -9.55 -5.21 -12.43
N ASP A 26 -9.29 -5.12 -13.73
CA ASP A 26 -8.46 -6.10 -14.44
C ASP A 26 -7.01 -6.11 -13.93
N LEU A 27 -6.55 -7.27 -13.47
CA LEU A 27 -5.25 -7.44 -12.83
C LEU A 27 -4.08 -7.18 -13.80
N LEU A 28 -4.25 -7.51 -15.08
CA LEU A 28 -3.22 -7.24 -16.10
C LEU A 28 -3.03 -5.73 -16.32
N SER A 29 -4.14 -5.00 -16.39
CA SER A 29 -4.15 -3.54 -16.51
C SER A 29 -3.53 -2.88 -15.29
N ILE A 30 -3.95 -3.29 -14.08
CA ILE A 30 -3.42 -2.77 -12.82
C ILE A 30 -1.92 -2.99 -12.72
N TYR A 31 -1.45 -4.21 -13.00
CA TYR A 31 -0.03 -4.53 -12.97
C TYR A 31 0.75 -3.67 -13.97
N SER A 32 0.25 -3.52 -15.20
CA SER A 32 0.94 -2.78 -16.27
C SER A 32 1.18 -1.31 -15.88
N ILE A 33 0.15 -0.64 -15.34
CA ILE A 33 0.28 0.76 -14.90
C ILE A 33 1.13 0.88 -13.62
N SER A 34 1.03 -0.08 -12.69
CA SER A 34 1.83 -0.11 -11.46
C SER A 34 3.31 -0.28 -11.78
N PHE A 35 3.62 -1.20 -12.70
CA PHE A 35 4.99 -1.48 -13.08
C PHE A 35 5.61 -0.33 -13.87
N SER A 36 4.85 0.32 -14.75
CA SER A 36 5.27 1.57 -15.39
C SER A 36 5.64 2.64 -14.35
N ALA A 37 4.80 2.84 -13.34
CA ALA A 37 5.08 3.81 -12.29
C ALA A 37 6.33 3.44 -11.48
N HIS A 38 6.47 2.17 -11.11
CA HIS A 38 7.66 1.64 -10.46
C HIS A 38 8.92 1.91 -11.29
N GLN A 39 8.90 1.65 -12.60
CA GLN A 39 10.06 1.90 -13.46
C GLN A 39 10.43 3.39 -13.50
N ILE A 40 9.46 4.28 -13.67
CA ILE A 40 9.70 5.73 -13.66
C ILE A 40 10.38 6.15 -12.35
N LEU A 41 9.84 5.72 -11.21
CA LEU A 41 10.37 6.08 -9.90
C LEU A 41 11.71 5.43 -9.62
N ASN A 42 11.92 4.18 -10.03
CA ASN A 42 13.19 3.49 -9.89
C ASN A 42 14.30 4.20 -10.69
N ASP A 43 14.01 4.60 -11.94
CA ASP A 43 14.97 5.32 -12.76
C ASP A 43 15.31 6.69 -12.16
N ILE A 44 14.31 7.43 -11.65
CA ILE A 44 14.54 8.68 -10.92
C ILE A 44 15.39 8.42 -9.67
N TYR A 45 15.00 7.46 -8.83
CA TYR A 45 15.66 7.17 -7.56
C TYR A 45 17.12 6.75 -7.74
N ARG A 46 17.44 6.02 -8.82
CA ARG A 46 18.82 5.66 -9.20
C ARG A 46 19.73 6.85 -9.48
N HIS A 47 19.15 7.99 -9.85
CA HIS A 47 19.88 9.24 -10.04
C HIS A 47 20.04 10.05 -8.74
N HIS A 48 19.37 9.67 -7.65
CA HIS A 48 19.57 10.22 -6.32
C HIS A 48 20.65 9.44 -5.55
N GLN A 49 21.43 10.12 -4.70
CA GLN A 49 22.67 9.60 -4.11
C GLN A 49 22.49 8.50 -3.03
N ASP A 50 21.27 7.94 -2.90
CA ASP A 50 20.87 7.02 -1.83
C ASP A 50 20.39 5.66 -2.37
N TYR A 51 21.04 5.18 -3.42
CA TYR A 51 20.75 3.91 -4.11
C TYR A 51 20.89 2.66 -3.21
N ASP A 52 21.54 2.80 -2.05
CA ASP A 52 21.80 1.69 -1.14
C ASP A 52 20.53 1.10 -0.51
N PHE A 53 19.46 1.90 -0.39
CA PHE A 53 18.20 1.41 0.16
C PHE A 53 17.56 0.34 -0.73
N LEU A 54 17.46 0.57 -2.06
CA LEU A 54 16.86 -0.40 -2.96
C LEU A 54 17.67 -1.69 -3.00
N ARG A 55 19.00 -1.58 -2.98
CA ARG A 55 19.89 -2.73 -2.88
C ARG A 55 19.60 -3.52 -1.60
N THR A 56 19.61 -2.85 -0.46
CA THR A 56 19.33 -3.44 0.85
C THR A 56 17.93 -4.07 0.95
N LEU A 57 16.91 -3.41 0.39
CA LEU A 57 15.55 -3.95 0.34
C LEU A 57 15.52 -5.23 -0.51
N THR A 58 16.15 -5.22 -1.69
CA THR A 58 16.20 -6.41 -2.54
C THR A 58 17.04 -7.55 -1.96
N ASP A 59 18.06 -7.25 -1.15
CA ASP A 59 18.91 -8.27 -0.51
C ASP A 59 18.17 -9.03 0.60
N LYS A 60 17.12 -8.42 1.18
CA LYS A 60 16.21 -9.07 2.14
C LYS A 60 15.10 -9.87 1.48
N LEU A 61 14.92 -9.73 0.17
CA LEU A 61 13.87 -10.39 -0.59
C LEU A 61 14.40 -11.67 -1.25
N PRO A 62 13.51 -12.63 -1.59
CA PRO A 62 13.93 -13.84 -2.29
C PRO A 62 14.75 -13.50 -3.56
N PRO A 63 15.79 -14.28 -3.91
CA PRO A 63 16.64 -14.00 -5.08
C PRO A 63 15.85 -13.80 -6.38
N ASP A 64 14.73 -14.50 -6.53
CA ASP A 64 13.85 -14.43 -7.71
C ASP A 64 12.88 -13.25 -7.68
N PHE A 65 12.83 -12.45 -6.62
CA PHE A 65 11.86 -11.35 -6.47
C PHE A 65 11.95 -10.33 -7.60
N ARG A 66 13.16 -9.98 -8.05
CA ARG A 66 13.34 -9.07 -9.20
C ARG A 66 12.75 -9.66 -10.48
N ARG A 67 12.94 -10.96 -10.71
CA ARG A 67 12.38 -11.66 -11.87
C ARG A 67 10.87 -11.80 -11.75
N TYR A 68 10.36 -12.06 -10.56
CA TYR A 68 8.94 -12.10 -10.25
C TYR A 68 8.27 -10.76 -10.53
N LEU A 69 8.88 -9.63 -10.15
CA LEU A 69 8.36 -8.32 -10.45
C LEU A 69 8.48 -7.94 -11.93
N ALA A 70 9.59 -8.26 -12.61
CA ALA A 70 9.83 -7.81 -13.98
C ALA A 70 9.28 -8.75 -15.08
N GLY A 71 8.97 -10.00 -14.73
CA GLY A 71 8.59 -11.05 -15.67
C GLY A 71 7.41 -10.68 -16.57
N PRO A 72 6.21 -10.39 -16.02
CA PRO A 72 5.06 -10.04 -16.83
C PRO A 72 5.28 -8.79 -17.69
N ALA A 73 5.93 -7.75 -17.17
CA ALA A 73 6.23 -6.55 -17.96
C ALA A 73 7.21 -6.83 -19.12
N ASN A 74 8.20 -7.71 -18.89
CA ASN A 74 9.12 -8.14 -19.95
C ASN A 74 8.42 -9.00 -20.99
N PHE A 75 7.49 -9.87 -20.59
CA PHE A 75 6.65 -10.63 -21.52
C PHE A 75 5.83 -9.68 -22.41
N LEU A 76 5.11 -8.74 -21.80
CA LEU A 76 4.25 -7.81 -22.53
C LEU A 76 5.02 -6.91 -23.54
N LYS A 77 6.26 -6.54 -23.24
CA LYS A 77 7.06 -5.66 -24.11
C LYS A 77 7.83 -6.38 -25.22
N HIS A 78 7.95 -7.71 -25.15
CA HIS A 78 8.77 -8.52 -26.06
C HIS A 78 7.96 -9.40 -27.02
N ALA A 79 6.73 -9.00 -27.34
CA ALA A 79 5.86 -9.69 -28.28
C ALA A 79 6.50 -9.94 -29.67
N ASP A 80 7.58 -9.23 -30.03
CA ASP A 80 8.38 -9.50 -31.22
C ASP A 80 9.10 -10.86 -31.20
N ARG A 81 9.36 -11.43 -30.02
CA ARG A 81 10.16 -12.65 -29.80
C ARG A 81 9.31 -13.87 -29.46
N ASP A 82 8.16 -13.66 -28.82
CA ASP A 82 7.33 -14.71 -28.24
C ASP A 82 5.82 -14.45 -28.44
N HIS A 83 5.44 -14.01 -29.65
CA HIS A 83 4.06 -13.63 -30.02
C HIS A 83 2.97 -14.69 -29.73
N ASP A 84 3.31 -15.98 -29.70
CA ASP A 84 2.37 -17.08 -29.40
C ASP A 84 2.49 -17.60 -27.96
N ALA A 85 3.35 -17.01 -27.13
CA ALA A 85 3.52 -17.43 -25.75
C ALA A 85 2.36 -16.94 -24.87
N TYR A 86 2.17 -17.61 -23.73
CA TYR A 86 1.13 -17.29 -22.75
C TYR A 86 1.77 -16.85 -21.44
N LEU A 87 1.22 -15.80 -20.85
CA LEU A 87 1.55 -15.38 -19.50
C LEU A 87 0.58 -16.05 -18.52
N PRO A 88 1.08 -16.62 -17.40
CA PRO A 88 0.22 -17.03 -16.30
C PRO A 88 -0.60 -15.85 -15.77
N GLU A 89 -1.78 -16.13 -15.20
CA GLU A 89 -2.59 -15.07 -14.59
C GLU A 89 -1.81 -14.31 -13.51
N ILE A 90 -1.94 -12.98 -13.54
CA ILE A 90 -1.33 -12.10 -12.54
C ILE A 90 -2.12 -12.23 -11.24
N SER A 91 -1.43 -12.47 -10.14
CA SER A 91 -2.07 -12.59 -8.82
C SER A 91 -2.17 -11.25 -8.09
N TYR A 92 -3.11 -11.15 -7.14
CA TYR A 92 -3.23 -10.01 -6.23
C TYR A 92 -1.92 -9.71 -5.49
N VAL A 93 -1.22 -10.76 -5.03
CA VAL A 93 0.08 -10.63 -4.34
C VAL A 93 1.13 -9.97 -5.24
N GLN A 94 1.11 -10.27 -6.54
CA GLN A 94 2.06 -9.66 -7.48
C GLN A 94 1.77 -8.17 -7.68
N ILE A 95 0.49 -7.80 -7.78
CA ILE A 95 0.08 -6.39 -7.85
C ILE A 95 0.47 -5.65 -6.57
N GLU A 96 0.17 -6.23 -5.41
CA GLU A 96 0.50 -5.65 -4.11
C GLU A 96 2.00 -5.42 -3.98
N ALA A 97 2.83 -6.39 -4.39
CA ALA A 97 4.27 -6.26 -4.37
C ALA A 97 4.77 -5.10 -5.25
N VAL A 98 4.26 -4.96 -6.48
CA VAL A 98 4.65 -3.84 -7.37
C VAL A 98 4.18 -2.50 -6.81
N LEU A 99 2.93 -2.41 -6.34
CA LEU A 99 2.37 -1.19 -5.75
C LEU A 99 3.08 -0.78 -4.47
N CYS A 100 3.45 -1.73 -3.61
CA CYS A 100 4.22 -1.50 -2.40
C CYS A 100 5.57 -0.87 -2.73
N VAL A 101 6.34 -1.48 -3.64
CA VAL A 101 7.66 -0.94 -4.03
C VAL A 101 7.52 0.43 -4.72
N ALA A 102 6.52 0.62 -5.57
CA ALA A 102 6.26 1.91 -6.21
C ALA A 102 5.92 3.00 -5.17
N THR A 103 5.08 2.67 -4.17
CA THR A 103 4.67 3.58 -3.09
C THR A 103 5.84 3.95 -2.19
N ILE A 104 6.69 2.99 -1.80
CA ILE A 104 7.92 3.24 -1.03
C ILE A 104 8.86 4.18 -1.79
N LEU A 105 9.06 3.94 -3.08
CA LEU A 105 9.92 4.80 -3.90
C LEU A 105 9.35 6.19 -4.06
N TYR A 106 8.03 6.31 -4.24
CA TYR A 106 7.35 7.60 -4.30
C TYR A 106 7.61 8.39 -3.02
N ARG A 107 7.30 7.82 -1.85
CA ARG A 107 7.52 8.44 -0.53
C ARG A 107 8.97 8.90 -0.35
N ARG A 108 9.94 8.10 -0.79
CA ARG A 108 11.36 8.46 -0.69
C ARG A 108 11.77 9.63 -1.58
N ILE A 109 11.17 9.74 -2.77
CA ILE A 109 11.47 10.83 -3.71
C ILE A 109 10.78 12.13 -3.28
N THR A 110 9.53 12.05 -2.82
CA THR A 110 8.68 13.22 -2.57
C THR A 110 8.64 13.65 -1.10
N GLY A 111 8.99 12.76 -0.17
CA GLY A 111 8.85 12.95 1.27
C GLY A 111 7.47 12.62 1.83
N ASP A 112 6.46 12.40 0.98
CA ASP A 112 5.08 12.15 1.41
C ASP A 112 4.29 11.29 0.41
N LEU A 113 3.17 10.75 0.86
CA LEU A 113 2.25 9.91 0.10
C LEU A 113 0.94 10.66 -0.20
N THR A 114 0.32 10.33 -1.35
CA THR A 114 -1.08 10.74 -1.57
C THR A 114 -1.99 10.04 -0.56
N LEU A 115 -3.21 10.56 -0.35
CA LEU A 115 -4.18 9.91 0.54
C LEU A 115 -4.46 8.45 0.13
N LYS A 116 -4.49 8.16 -1.18
CA LYS A 116 -4.69 6.81 -1.72
C LYS A 116 -3.51 5.90 -1.41
N MET A 117 -2.30 6.40 -1.58
CA MET A 117 -1.08 5.68 -1.22
C MET A 117 -1.02 5.43 0.29
N LYS A 118 -1.33 6.41 1.14
CA LYS A 118 -1.43 6.24 2.61
C LYS A 118 -2.44 5.14 2.95
N GLY A 119 -3.61 5.15 2.30
CA GLY A 119 -4.62 4.12 2.50
C GLY A 119 -4.16 2.74 2.07
N PHE A 120 -3.53 2.61 0.90
CA PHE A 120 -2.97 1.34 0.45
C PHE A 120 -1.86 0.82 1.37
N ASP A 121 -0.93 1.69 1.77
CA ASP A 121 0.19 1.39 2.68
C ASP A 121 -0.35 0.89 4.04
N PHE A 122 -1.32 1.60 4.62
CA PHE A 122 -2.00 1.21 5.86
C PHE A 122 -2.61 -0.21 5.79
N ILE A 123 -3.27 -0.57 4.68
CA ILE A 123 -3.84 -1.93 4.53
C ILE A 123 -2.75 -3.01 4.50
N LEU A 124 -1.63 -2.73 3.84
CA LEU A 124 -0.51 -3.68 3.80
C LEU A 124 0.16 -3.81 5.17
N GLU A 125 0.39 -2.69 5.87
CA GLU A 125 0.92 -2.67 7.22
C GLU A 125 0.03 -3.42 8.19
N GLU A 126 -1.29 -3.22 8.14
CA GLU A 126 -2.24 -3.93 9.00
C GLU A 126 -2.20 -5.45 8.76
N LEU A 127 -1.96 -5.91 7.53
CA LEU A 127 -1.88 -7.33 7.22
C LEU A 127 -0.49 -7.94 7.41
N ALA A 128 0.54 -7.11 7.48
CA ALA A 128 1.92 -7.53 7.71
C ALA A 128 2.43 -7.13 9.11
N TYR A 129 1.53 -6.70 10.00
CA TYR A 129 1.83 -6.04 11.27
C TYR A 129 2.87 -6.81 12.09
N GLU A 130 2.64 -8.12 12.26
CA GLU A 130 3.55 -8.99 13.01
C GLU A 130 4.85 -9.29 12.24
N GLU A 131 4.75 -9.46 10.92
CA GLU A 131 5.89 -9.81 10.06
C GLU A 131 6.92 -8.66 9.93
N ILE A 132 6.46 -7.41 9.94
CA ILE A 132 7.33 -6.23 9.83
C ILE A 132 7.68 -5.62 11.19
N GLY A 133 7.12 -6.16 12.28
CA GLY A 133 7.45 -5.78 13.66
C GLY A 133 7.06 -4.35 13.99
N ILE A 134 5.84 -3.93 13.59
CA ILE A 134 5.31 -2.62 13.97
C ILE A 134 5.26 -2.53 15.50
N GLU A 135 5.76 -1.43 16.05
CA GLU A 135 5.71 -1.18 17.49
C GLU A 135 4.25 -0.93 17.91
N GLU A 136 3.80 -1.69 18.92
CA GLU A 136 2.48 -1.48 19.51
C GLU A 136 2.51 -0.23 20.39
N ILE A 137 1.78 0.79 19.96
CA ILE A 137 1.70 2.10 20.62
C ILE A 137 0.48 2.21 21.53
N ASP A 138 -0.50 1.32 21.36
CA ASP A 138 -1.66 1.23 22.21
C ASP A 138 -1.31 0.42 23.47
N THR A 139 -1.80 0.88 24.62
CA THR A 139 -1.60 0.19 25.90
C THR A 139 -2.85 -0.55 26.38
N ASN A 140 -3.98 -0.41 25.67
CA ASN A 140 -5.21 -1.13 25.97
C ASN A 140 -5.11 -2.59 25.49
N ILE A 141 -4.84 -3.50 26.42
CA ILE A 141 -4.59 -4.92 26.14
C ILE A 141 -5.77 -5.61 25.43
N ASP A 142 -7.01 -5.23 25.72
CA ASP A 142 -8.17 -5.89 25.12
C ASP A 142 -8.35 -5.44 23.67
N ARG A 143 -8.19 -4.15 23.37
CA ARG A 143 -8.20 -3.63 21.99
C ARG A 143 -7.05 -4.21 21.15
N ILE A 144 -5.85 -4.33 21.72
CA ILE A 144 -4.70 -4.98 21.07
C ILE A 144 -5.04 -6.43 20.69
N LYS A 145 -5.64 -7.20 21.60
CA LYS A 145 -6.07 -8.59 21.32
C LYS A 145 -7.15 -8.65 20.25
N GLU A 146 -8.11 -7.73 20.27
CA GLU A 146 -9.15 -7.64 19.26
C GLU A 146 -8.58 -7.36 17.88
N TYR A 147 -7.66 -6.42 17.75
CA TYR A 147 -6.97 -6.14 16.48
C TYR A 147 -6.12 -7.32 16.01
N ALA A 148 -5.37 -7.97 16.91
CA ALA A 148 -4.64 -9.19 16.56
C ALA A 148 -5.57 -10.32 16.09
N ALA A 149 -6.72 -10.51 16.74
CA ALA A 149 -7.73 -11.50 16.31
C ALA A 149 -8.33 -11.12 14.95
N HIS A 150 -8.59 -9.84 14.73
CA HIS A 150 -9.08 -9.31 13.46
C HIS A 150 -8.08 -9.56 12.32
N ARG A 151 -6.79 -9.25 12.51
CA ARG A 151 -5.73 -9.53 11.53
C ARG A 151 -5.63 -11.01 11.21
N ASN A 152 -5.64 -11.87 12.23
CA ASN A 152 -5.62 -13.32 12.04
C ASN A 152 -6.83 -13.81 11.25
N ARG A 153 -8.03 -13.25 11.50
CA ARG A 153 -9.22 -13.57 10.70
C ARG A 153 -9.02 -13.20 9.23
N LEU A 154 -8.52 -11.98 8.95
CA LEU A 154 -8.30 -11.51 7.58
C LEU A 154 -7.29 -12.38 6.82
N LYS A 155 -6.17 -12.76 7.46
CA LYS A 155 -5.13 -13.62 6.86
C LYS A 155 -5.65 -14.98 6.39
N ASN A 156 -6.76 -15.46 6.95
CA ASN A 156 -7.36 -16.75 6.64
C ASN A 156 -8.55 -16.69 5.66
N LEU A 157 -8.88 -15.50 5.14
CA LEU A 157 -9.98 -15.36 4.18
C LEU A 157 -9.57 -15.84 2.77
N PRO A 158 -10.52 -16.38 1.98
CA PRO A 158 -10.33 -16.56 0.55
C PRO A 158 -9.97 -15.24 -0.14
N ALA A 159 -9.18 -15.29 -1.22
CA ALA A 159 -8.64 -14.09 -1.87
C ALA A 159 -9.71 -13.04 -2.25
N ALA A 160 -10.86 -13.47 -2.76
CA ALA A 160 -11.96 -12.56 -3.13
C ALA A 160 -12.61 -11.90 -1.90
N GLU A 161 -12.78 -12.65 -0.81
CA GLU A 161 -13.31 -12.12 0.45
C GLU A 161 -12.32 -11.17 1.12
N LEU A 162 -11.03 -11.54 1.11
CA LEU A 162 -9.96 -10.68 1.59
C LEU A 162 -9.92 -9.36 0.81
N LEU A 163 -10.03 -9.40 -0.52
CA LEU A 163 -10.11 -8.18 -1.32
C LEU A 163 -11.32 -7.33 -0.93
N ALA A 164 -12.49 -7.94 -0.72
CA ALA A 164 -13.68 -7.21 -0.30
C ALA A 164 -13.50 -6.53 1.06
N GLU A 165 -12.88 -7.19 2.03
CA GLU A 165 -12.54 -6.61 3.34
C GLU A 165 -11.51 -5.48 3.20
N LYS A 166 -10.44 -5.71 2.42
CA LYS A 166 -9.44 -4.68 2.08
C LYS A 166 -10.08 -3.44 1.47
N SER A 167 -11.03 -3.60 0.53
CA SER A 167 -11.77 -2.50 -0.08
C SER A 167 -12.71 -1.76 0.89
N LYS A 168 -13.25 -2.44 1.91
CA LYS A 168 -14.02 -1.78 2.97
C LYS A 168 -13.09 -0.95 3.86
N MET A 169 -11.97 -1.55 4.31
CA MET A 169 -10.98 -0.87 5.15
C MET A 169 -10.38 0.34 4.41
N TYR A 170 -10.06 0.21 3.12
CA TYR A 170 -9.55 1.31 2.31
C TYR A 170 -10.53 2.47 2.20
N ARG A 171 -11.82 2.19 1.94
CA ARG A 171 -12.86 3.26 1.92
C ARG A 171 -13.01 3.93 3.27
N GLY A 172 -13.08 3.13 4.35
CA GLY A 172 -13.13 3.65 5.71
C GLY A 172 -11.93 4.54 6.04
N PHE A 173 -10.72 4.15 5.59
CA PHE A 173 -9.52 4.96 5.72
C PHE A 173 -9.65 6.29 4.97
N LEU A 174 -10.03 6.28 3.68
CA LEU A 174 -10.17 7.52 2.90
C LEU A 174 -11.17 8.50 3.54
N GLU A 175 -12.25 7.99 4.13
CA GLU A 175 -13.28 8.79 4.80
C GLU A 175 -12.84 9.33 6.16
N ALA A 176 -12.13 8.51 6.95
CA ALA A 176 -11.79 8.82 8.33
C ALA A 176 -10.45 9.56 8.46
N PHE A 177 -9.45 9.20 7.65
CA PHE A 177 -8.07 9.62 7.83
C PHE A 177 -7.88 11.15 7.88
N PRO A 178 -8.47 11.99 6.99
CA PRO A 178 -8.30 13.44 7.07
C PRO A 178 -8.76 14.04 8.41
N ARG A 179 -9.80 13.43 9.01
CA ARG A 179 -10.32 13.85 10.33
C ARG A 179 -9.42 13.35 11.45
N LEU A 180 -8.92 12.13 11.34
CA LEU A 180 -8.02 11.52 12.32
C LEU A 180 -6.67 12.22 12.34
N GLU A 181 -6.09 12.57 11.19
CA GLU A 181 -4.84 13.31 11.07
C GLU A 181 -4.96 14.68 11.78
N SER A 182 -6.03 15.43 11.49
CA SER A 182 -6.33 16.71 12.16
C SER A 182 -6.56 16.57 13.68
N LEU A 183 -7.13 15.44 14.12
CA LEU A 183 -7.36 15.17 15.54
C LEU A 183 -6.04 14.80 16.24
N GLN A 184 -5.25 13.94 15.63
CA GLN A 184 -3.96 13.49 16.15
C GLN A 184 -3.01 14.66 16.39
N GLU A 185 -2.91 15.60 15.43
CA GLU A 185 -2.08 16.80 15.57
C GLU A 185 -2.48 17.61 16.81
N LYS A 186 -3.78 17.89 16.98
CA LYS A 186 -4.30 18.63 18.14
C LYS A 186 -4.08 17.88 19.46
N MET A 187 -4.31 16.58 19.46
CA MET A 187 -4.18 15.76 20.68
C MET A 187 -2.71 15.58 21.07
N ALA A 188 -1.79 15.55 20.10
CA ALA A 188 -0.36 15.58 20.35
C ALA A 188 0.10 16.92 20.96
N GLU A 189 -0.46 18.05 20.54
CA GLU A 189 -0.25 19.36 21.20
C GLU A 189 -0.74 19.37 22.64
N GLU A 190 -1.80 18.63 22.94
CA GLU A 190 -2.35 18.43 24.30
C GLU A 190 -1.58 17.38 25.13
N GLY A 191 -0.55 16.74 24.56
CA GLY A 191 0.25 15.73 25.24
C GLY A 191 -0.46 14.38 25.46
N LYS A 192 -1.52 14.10 24.70
CA LYS A 192 -2.26 12.83 24.77
C LYS A 192 -1.54 11.71 24.03
N SER A 193 -1.58 10.52 24.60
CA SER A 193 -1.05 9.30 23.99
C SER A 193 -1.98 8.78 22.88
N ALA A 194 -1.49 7.84 22.07
CA ALA A 194 -2.31 7.13 21.09
C ALA A 194 -3.49 6.39 21.77
N THR A 195 -3.25 5.77 22.92
CA THR A 195 -4.28 5.11 23.74
C THR A 195 -5.40 6.08 24.11
N ASP A 196 -5.06 7.29 24.61
CA ASP A 196 -6.06 8.29 25.01
C ASP A 196 -6.96 8.69 23.84
N ILE A 197 -6.38 8.84 22.64
CA ILE A 197 -7.11 9.19 21.42
C ILE A 197 -8.06 8.05 21.03
N LEU A 198 -7.60 6.80 21.07
CA LEU A 198 -8.41 5.63 20.72
C LEU A 198 -9.58 5.44 21.70
N ASP A 199 -9.34 5.60 23.01
CA ASP A 199 -10.39 5.52 24.03
C ASP A 199 -11.47 6.60 23.82
N MET A 200 -11.06 7.83 23.50
CA MET A 200 -12.00 8.92 23.15
C MET A 200 -12.84 8.58 21.91
N LEU A 201 -12.25 7.90 20.91
CA LEU A 201 -12.96 7.51 19.69
C LEU A 201 -13.98 6.38 19.95
N GLU A 202 -13.68 5.45 20.84
CA GLU A 202 -14.60 4.38 21.26
C GLU A 202 -15.81 4.95 22.01
N ASP A 203 -15.57 5.87 22.96
CA ASP A 203 -16.63 6.57 23.69
C ASP A 203 -17.57 7.33 22.75
N LEU A 204 -17.03 7.97 21.71
CA LEU A 204 -17.82 8.68 20.71
C LEU A 204 -18.66 7.76 19.82
N LYS A 205 -18.19 6.54 19.56
CA LYS A 205 -18.98 5.50 18.86
C LYS A 205 -20.11 4.98 19.74
N GLY A 206 -19.83 4.64 21.00
CA GLY A 206 -20.85 4.15 21.93
C GLY A 206 -22.00 5.13 22.18
N ARG A 207 -21.73 6.44 22.12
CA ARG A 207 -22.75 7.50 22.21
C ARG A 207 -23.59 7.71 20.95
N ARG A 208 -23.17 7.20 19.79
CA ARG A 208 -23.94 7.27 18.54
C ARG A 208 -24.90 6.08 18.36
N ASP A 209 -24.60 4.98 19.03
CA ASP A 209 -25.38 3.74 19.00
C ASP A 209 -26.40 3.61 20.16
N SER A 210 -26.51 4.67 21.00
CA SER A 210 -27.47 4.80 22.12
C SER A 210 -28.53 5.88 21.85
#